data_AF-A0A832HA43-F1
#
_entry.id   AF-A0A832HA43-F1
#
_cell.length_a   1.000
_cell.length_b   1.000
_cell.length_c   1.000
_cell.angle_alpha   90.00
_cell.angle_beta   90.00
_cell.angle_gamma   90.00
#
_symmetry.space_group_name_H-M   'P 1'
#
loop_
_entity.id
_entity.type
_entity.pdbx_description
1 polymer ?
#
loop_
_entity_poly.entity_id
_entity_poly.type
_entity_poly.pdbx_seq_one_letter_code
_entity_poly.pdbx_strand_id
1 'polypeptide(L)' 'MHIDEAVLDRIVHTYGFDSKTEAVNFALNELDRKARLRAFLKNGLGFSAEELKASVDPDYDVMAARRVAETPGTGPYGSK' A
#
# COMPACT_ATOMS: atom_id res chain seq x y z
N MET A 1 -5.85 -27.43 14.01
CA MET A 1 -5.90 -26.43 12.93
C MET A 1 -6.14 -27.19 11.64
N HIS A 2 -7.31 -27.07 11.04
CA HIS A 2 -7.62 -27.72 9.76
C HIS A 2 -7.45 -26.69 8.65
N ILE A 3 -6.35 -26.79 7.91
CA ILE A 3 -6.04 -25.96 6.75
C ILE A 3 -6.05 -26.87 5.52
N ASP A 4 -6.55 -26.36 4.40
CA ASP A 4 -6.39 -27.01 3.11
C ASP A 4 -4.92 -26.98 2.70
N GLU A 5 -4.26 -28.14 2.80
CA GLU A 5 -2.83 -28.29 2.51
C GLU A 5 -2.49 -27.96 1.05
N ALA A 6 -3.38 -28.24 0.10
CA ALA A 6 -3.14 -27.92 -1.32
C ALA A 6 -3.18 -26.41 -1.56
N VAL A 7 -4.02 -25.69 -0.81
CA VAL A 7 -4.03 -24.22 -0.82
C VAL A 7 -2.75 -23.67 -0.18
N LEU A 8 -2.36 -24.20 0.97
CA LEU A 8 -1.18 -23.73 1.70
C LEU A 8 0.09 -23.92 0.87
N ASP A 9 0.30 -25.11 0.30
CA ASP A 9 1.47 -25.40 -0.54
C ASP A 9 1.52 -24.49 -1.77
N ARG A 10 0.37 -24.20 -2.41
CA ARG A 10 0.31 -23.25 -3.52
C ARG A 10 0.69 -21.84 -3.09
N ILE A 11 0.25 -21.38 -1.92
CA ILE A 11 0.60 -20.04 -1.40
C ILE A 11 2.10 -19.97 -1.08
N VAL A 12 2.63 -20.99 -0.41
CA VAL A 12 4.07 -21.12 -0.11
C VAL A 12 4.89 -20.98 -1.40
N HIS A 13 4.54 -21.73 -2.45
CA HIS A 13 5.26 -21.66 -3.72
C HIS A 13 5.06 -20.33 -4.47
N THR A 14 3.83 -19.82 -4.54
CA THR A 14 3.49 -18.58 -5.26
C THR A 14 4.24 -17.37 -4.72
N TYR A 15 4.38 -17.28 -3.39
CA TYR A 15 4.98 -16.15 -2.71
C TYR A 15 6.41 -16.41 -2.22
N GLY A 16 6.93 -17.63 -2.44
CA GLY A 16 8.31 -17.99 -2.10
C GLY A 16 8.59 -18.04 -0.60
N PHE A 17 7.64 -18.51 0.21
CA PHE A 17 7.87 -18.68 1.65
C PHE A 17 8.74 -19.91 1.93
N ASP A 18 9.60 -19.83 2.95
CA ASP A 18 10.49 -20.92 3.36
C ASP A 18 9.74 -22.00 4.15
N SER A 19 8.58 -21.66 4.72
CA SER A 19 7.77 -22.59 5.50
C SER A 19 6.26 -22.30 5.51
N LYS A 20 5.49 -23.34 5.87
CA LYS A 20 4.05 -23.25 6.12
C LYS A 20 3.71 -22.24 7.22
N THR A 21 4.51 -22.21 8.28
CA THR A 21 4.33 -21.27 9.40
C THR A 21 4.51 -19.83 8.95
N GLU A 22 5.53 -19.57 8.12
CA GLU A 22 5.77 -18.23 7.57
C GLU A 22 4.60 -17.78 6.69
N ALA A 23 4.12 -18.64 5.80
CA ALA A 23 2.97 -18.34 4.95
C ALA A 23 1.70 -18.02 5.75
N VAL A 24 1.42 -18.80 6.81
CA VAL A 24 0.27 -18.55 7.69
C VAL A 24 0.46 -17.26 8.47
N ASN A 25 1.64 -17.02 9.03
CA ASN A 25 1.95 -15.80 9.78
C ASN A 25 1.80 -14.56 8.89
N PHE A 26 2.33 -14.60 7.66
CA PHE A 26 2.16 -13.53 6.68
C PHE A 26 0.69 -13.29 6.36
N ALA A 27 -0.07 -14.35 6.07
CA ALA A 27 -1.48 -14.24 5.72
C ALA A 27 -2.31 -13.58 6.85
N LEU A 28 -2.07 -13.95 8.12
CA LEU A 28 -2.75 -13.35 9.26
C LEU A 28 -2.43 -11.86 9.40
N ASN A 29 -1.15 -11.49 9.32
CA ASN A 29 -0.73 -10.09 9.41
C ASN A 29 -1.25 -9.26 8.23
N GLU A 30 -1.27 -9.80 7.02
CA GLU A 30 -1.76 -9.08 5.84
C GLU A 30 -3.28 -8.87 5.89
N LEU A 31 -4.03 -9.85 6.41
CA LEU A 31 -5.47 -9.69 6.63
C LEU A 31 -5.77 -8.64 7.71
N ASP A 32 -5.02 -8.63 8.82
CA ASP A 32 -5.13 -7.58 9.84
C ASP A 32 -4.79 -6.19 9.28
N ARG A 33 -3.67 -6.07 8.56
CA ARG A 33 -3.25 -4.82 7.90
C ARG A 33 -4.34 -4.30 6.96
N LYS A 34 -4.95 -5.17 6.16
CA LYS A 34 -6.08 -4.80 5.27
C LYS A 34 -7.31 -4.35 6.06
N ALA A 35 -7.63 -5.01 7.16
CA ALA A 35 -8.76 -4.60 8.01
C ALA A 35 -8.53 -3.20 8.60
N ARG A 36 -7.33 -2.94 9.13
CA ARG A 36 -6.93 -1.62 9.64
C ARG A 36 -6.94 -0.54 8.56
N LEU A 37 -6.44 -0.86 7.37
CA LEU A 37 -6.48 0.05 6.23
C LEU A 37 -7.91 0.40 5.82
N ARG A 38 -8.81 -0.58 5.75
CA ARG A 38 -10.23 -0.32 5.45
C ARG A 38 -10.90 0.58 6.49
N ALA A 39 -10.62 0.34 7.77
CA ALA A 39 -11.11 1.19 8.84
C ALA A 39 -10.61 2.62 8.71
N PHE A 40 -9.30 2.79 8.46
CA PHE A 40 -8.70 4.10 8.22
C PHE A 40 -9.32 4.80 7.01
N LEU A 41 -9.43 4.13 5.86
CA LEU A 41 -10.03 4.70 4.64
C LEU A 41 -11.50 5.09 4.84
N LYS A 42 -12.26 4.33 5.63
CA LYS A 42 -13.66 4.65 5.95
C LYS A 42 -13.78 5.87 6.86
N ASN A 43 -12.90 5.97 7.87
CA ASN A 43 -12.93 7.07 8.84
C ASN A 43 -12.31 8.36 8.28
N GLY A 44 -11.45 8.24 7.26
CA GLY A 44 -10.71 9.36 6.71
C GLY A 44 -9.70 9.93 7.69
N LEU A 45 -9.18 11.11 7.38
CA LEU A 45 -8.18 11.81 8.19
C LEU A 45 -8.81 12.60 9.36
N GLY A 46 -10.13 12.60 9.49
CA GLY A 46 -10.84 13.41 10.48
C GLY A 46 -10.90 14.91 10.16
N PHE A 47 -10.46 15.33 8.98
CA PHE A 47 -10.49 16.71 8.51
C PHE A 47 -11.72 17.00 7.65
N SER A 48 -12.23 18.22 7.76
CA SER A 48 -13.18 18.81 6.83
C SER A 48 -12.54 19.08 5.45
N ALA A 49 -13.39 19.32 4.45
CA ALA A 49 -12.90 19.68 3.12
C ALA A 49 -12.11 21.00 3.12
N GLU A 50 -12.51 21.95 3.97
CA GLU A 50 -11.87 23.24 4.15
C GLU A 50 -10.48 23.10 4.78
N GLU A 51 -10.34 22.28 5.82
CA GLU A 51 -9.04 22.00 6.45
C GLU A 51 -8.09 21.29 5.49
N LEU A 52 -8.60 20.33 4.71
CA LEU A 52 -7.81 19.67 3.67
C LEU A 52 -7.35 20.67 2.60
N LYS A 53 -8.22 21.58 2.17
CA LYS A 53 -7.87 22.61 1.19
C LYS A 53 -6.83 23.59 1.72
N ALA A 54 -6.93 23.95 3.00
CA ALA A 54 -5.99 24.84 3.67
C ALA A 54 -4.65 24.16 4.02
N SER A 55 -4.58 22.82 3.98
CA SER A 55 -3.33 22.08 4.25
C SER A 55 -2.28 22.20 3.14
N VAL A 56 -2.68 22.66 1.95
CA VAL A 56 -1.77 22.92 0.83
C VAL A 56 -1.25 24.35 0.95
N ASP A 57 0.07 24.52 0.91
CA ASP A 57 0.69 25.84 0.90
C ASP A 57 0.16 26.66 -0.31
N PRO A 58 -0.41 27.86 -0.09
CA PRO A 58 -0.94 28.70 -1.16
C PRO A 58 0.10 29.04 -2.24
N ASP A 59 1.38 29.11 -1.87
CA ASP A 59 2.48 29.42 -2.78
C ASP A 59 3.08 28.16 -3.42
N TYR A 60 2.44 27.00 -3.22
CA TYR A 60 2.86 25.74 -3.82
C TYR A 60 2.66 25.73 -5.34
N ASP A 61 3.75 26.02 -6.08
CA ASP A 61 3.76 25.91 -7.54
C ASP A 61 3.81 24.44 -7.98
N VAL A 62 2.64 23.88 -8.28
CA VAL A 62 2.46 22.53 -8.83
C VAL A 62 3.24 22.33 -10.13
N MET A 63 3.37 23.37 -10.94
CA MET A 63 4.08 23.30 -12.22
C MET A 63 5.59 23.31 -12.03
N ALA A 64 6.13 24.04 -11.04
CA ALA A 64 7.52 23.91 -10.64
C ALA A 64 7.81 22.55 -9.99
N ALA A 65 6.94 22.07 -9.09
CA ALA A 65 7.09 20.76 -8.44
C ALA A 65 7.07 19.60 -9.45
N ARG A 66 6.21 19.67 -10.47
CA ARG A 66 6.21 18.71 -11.60
C ARG A 66 7.48 18.73 -12.45
N ARG A 67 8.22 19.84 -12.47
CA ARG A 67 9.50 19.94 -13.19
C ARG A 67 10.68 19.38 -12.38
N VAL A 68 10.52 19.26 -11.06
CA VAL A 68 11.48 18.56 -10.17
C VAL A 68 11.23 17.04 -10.19
N ALA A 69 10.01 16.62 -10.50
CA ALA A 69 9.74 15.22 -10.80
C ALA A 69 10.50 14.80 -12.06
N GLU A 70 11.05 13.60 -12.03
CA GLU A 70 11.76 13.00 -13.16
C GLU A 70 10.84 12.97 -14.39
N THR A 71 11.40 13.20 -15.58
CA THR A 71 10.60 13.07 -16.81
C THR A 71 10.06 11.64 -16.86
N PRO A 72 8.76 11.43 -17.15
CA PRO A 72 8.22 10.08 -17.27
C PRO A 72 9.09 9.27 -18.24
N GLY A 73 9.65 8.14 -17.79
CA GLY A 73 10.57 7.32 -18.59
C GLY A 73 12.07 7.55 -18.38
N THR A 74 12.50 8.64 -17.74
CA THR A 74 13.95 8.96 -17.58
C THR A 74 14.48 8.74 -16.16
N GLY A 75 13.57 8.54 -15.21
CA GLY A 75 13.87 8.24 -13.82
C GLY A 75 14.15 6.76 -13.56
N PRO A 76 14.90 6.37 -12.51
CA PRO A 76 15.09 4.97 -12.10
C PRO A 76 13.77 4.23 -11.83
N TYR A 77 12.65 4.95 -11.67
CA TYR A 77 11.31 4.40 -11.44
C TYR A 77 10.34 4.65 -12.60
N GLY A 78 10.80 5.24 -13.71
CA GLY A 78 9.98 5.62 -14.86
C GLY A 78 9.88 4.56 -15.97
N SER A 79 10.50 3.39 -15.82
CA SER A 79 10.59 2.39 -16.88
C SER A 79 9.28 1.63 -17.10
N LYS A 80 8.40 2.15 -17.97
CA LYS A 80 7.60 1.38 -18.93
C LYS A 80 7.31 2.20 -20.18
#